data_AF-A0A925BJZ1-F1
#
_entry.id   AF-A0A925BJZ1-F1
#
_cell.length_a   1.000
_cell.length_b   1.000
_cell.length_c   1.000
_cell.angle_alpha   90.00
_cell.angle_beta   90.00
_cell.angle_gamma   90.00
#
_symmetry.space_group_name_H-M   'P 1'
#
loop_
_entity.id
_entity.type
_entity.pdbx_description
1 polymer ?
#
loop_
_entity_poly.entity_id
_entity_poly.type
_entity_poly.pdbx_seq_one_letter_code
_entity_poly.pdbx_strand_id
1 'polypeptide(L)'
;MDSTRWTSFDLIFFDCDSTLSAIEGIDELAKLKGKEWRVGLLTEKAMNGDLDLREVYGKRLQAIRPTRGQLKAIEERYWDAIVPDTLEVINALHFLNKTVFIISGGLAEPVRGFGKRLGVPPENVRAVELEYNELAGDWWRYYEPSVRANETYMAYGEGPLTMSSGKPAIVAELAGDRHGRRLMVGDGASDLATQTAKSVDLFVGFGGVVAREKVRAQADVFVVANSLAPILPIAAGASGYSRVIGTPHQAVFDKGIALARETMNIQPADMRQAYDNAFPNM
;
A
#
# COMPACT_ATOMS: atom_id res chain seq x y z
N MET A 1 -0.09 26.15 27.26
CA MET A 1 0.84 25.30 26.49
C MET A 1 0.04 24.09 26.06
N ASP A 2 -0.39 24.05 24.81
CA ASP A 2 -1.07 22.86 24.28
C ASP A 2 -0.08 21.70 24.31
N SER A 3 -0.33 20.71 25.17
CA SER A 3 0.47 19.48 25.16
C SER A 3 -0.03 18.61 24.02
N THR A 4 0.60 18.69 22.86
CA THR A 4 0.35 17.75 21.76
C THR A 4 0.57 16.33 22.27
N ARG A 5 -0.47 15.49 22.21
CA ARG A 5 -0.41 14.08 22.63
C ARG A 5 -0.40 13.18 21.40
N TRP A 6 0.44 12.14 21.41
CA TRP A 6 0.37 11.10 20.38
C TRP A 6 -0.85 10.22 20.61
N THR A 7 -1.88 10.41 19.80
CA THR A 7 -3.15 9.66 19.90
C THR A 7 -3.23 8.57 18.85
N SER A 8 -4.05 7.56 19.11
CA SER A 8 -4.29 6.43 18.19
C SER A 8 -5.08 6.88 16.95
N PHE A 9 -4.95 6.10 15.87
CA PHE A 9 -5.71 6.21 14.62
C PHE A 9 -6.69 5.04 14.52
N ASP A 10 -7.77 5.20 13.77
CA ASP A 10 -8.89 4.24 13.69
C ASP A 10 -9.00 3.61 12.31
N LEU A 11 -8.76 4.40 11.26
CA LEU A 11 -8.79 3.99 9.87
C LEU A 11 -7.36 4.00 9.32
N ILE A 12 -6.83 2.82 8.99
CA ILE A 12 -5.44 2.66 8.57
C ILE A 12 -5.42 2.23 7.10
N PHE A 13 -4.84 3.06 6.25
CA PHE A 13 -4.74 2.86 4.82
C PHE A 13 -3.29 2.53 4.46
N PHE A 14 -3.11 1.46 3.69
CA PHE A 14 -1.80 1.04 3.21
C PHE A 14 -1.76 1.08 1.68
N ASP A 15 -0.65 1.57 1.14
CA ASP A 15 -0.24 1.19 -0.20
C ASP A 15 0.14 -0.30 -0.26
N CYS A 16 0.08 -0.90 -1.44
CA CYS A 16 0.47 -2.30 -1.63
C CYS A 16 1.92 -2.43 -2.12
N ASP A 17 2.18 -1.90 -3.31
CA ASP A 17 3.46 -2.03 -4.00
C ASP A 17 4.53 -1.23 -3.24
N SER A 18 5.73 -1.80 -3.08
CA SER A 18 6.83 -1.24 -2.27
C SER A 18 6.47 -0.89 -0.82
N THR A 19 5.34 -1.37 -0.28
CA THR A 19 4.86 -1.05 1.08
C THR A 19 4.43 -2.30 1.86
N LEU A 20 3.36 -2.98 1.43
CA LEU A 20 2.96 -4.28 2.02
C LEU A 20 3.70 -5.44 1.36
N SER A 21 4.08 -5.28 0.09
CA SER A 21 4.93 -6.20 -0.65
C SER A 21 6.11 -5.46 -1.26
N ALA A 22 7.27 -6.12 -1.34
CA ALA A 22 8.53 -5.51 -1.75
C ALA A 22 8.70 -5.38 -3.28
N ILE A 23 7.65 -5.66 -4.05
CA ILE A 23 7.65 -5.66 -5.52
C ILE A 23 6.59 -4.70 -6.08
N GLU A 24 6.75 -4.34 -7.35
CA GLU A 24 5.72 -3.65 -8.14
C GLU A 24 5.05 -4.64 -9.11
N GLY A 25 3.73 -4.79 -9.02
CA GLY A 25 3.01 -5.86 -9.74
C GLY A 25 3.10 -5.76 -11.27
N ILE A 26 3.10 -4.53 -11.80
CA ILE A 26 3.19 -4.29 -13.26
C ILE A 26 4.60 -4.58 -13.78
N ASP A 27 5.64 -4.29 -12.99
CA ASP A 27 7.01 -4.62 -13.38
C ASP A 27 7.22 -6.11 -13.36
N GLU A 28 6.73 -6.83 -12.34
CA GLU A 28 6.77 -8.30 -12.33
C GLU A 28 6.03 -8.93 -13.52
N LEU A 29 4.92 -8.36 -13.96
CA LEU A 29 4.25 -8.80 -15.20
C LEU A 29 5.11 -8.55 -16.44
N ALA A 30 5.83 -7.43 -16.49
CA ALA A 30 6.75 -7.13 -17.58
C ALA A 30 7.88 -8.16 -17.63
N LYS A 31 8.43 -8.55 -16.47
CA LYS A 31 9.44 -9.63 -16.36
C LYS A 31 8.91 -10.96 -16.90
N LEU A 32 7.72 -11.37 -16.45
CA LEU A 32 7.08 -12.62 -16.91
C LEU A 32 6.82 -12.65 -18.42
N LYS A 33 6.68 -11.50 -19.08
CA LYS A 33 6.47 -11.39 -20.54
C LYS A 33 7.76 -11.10 -21.32
N GLY A 34 8.92 -10.96 -20.67
CA GLY A 34 10.17 -10.54 -21.32
C GLY A 34 10.10 -9.12 -21.88
N LYS A 35 9.30 -8.23 -21.27
CA LYS A 35 9.05 -6.84 -21.71
C LYS A 35 9.65 -5.79 -20.77
N GLU A 36 10.54 -6.22 -19.87
CA GLU A 36 11.21 -5.40 -18.86
C GLU A 36 11.78 -4.11 -19.44
N TRP A 37 12.56 -4.22 -20.52
CA TRP A 37 13.19 -3.07 -21.17
C TRP A 37 12.17 -2.02 -21.63
N ARG A 38 11.08 -2.47 -22.28
CA ARG A 38 10.06 -1.58 -22.82
C ARG A 38 9.25 -0.91 -21.72
N VAL A 39 8.96 -1.63 -20.65
CA VAL A 39 8.23 -1.10 -19.50
C VAL A 39 9.10 -0.15 -18.68
N GLY A 40 10.37 -0.51 -18.43
CA GLY A 40 11.33 0.34 -17.74
C GLY A 40 11.53 1.69 -18.43
N LEU A 41 11.66 1.72 -19.77
CA LEU A 41 11.77 2.96 -20.53
C LEU A 41 10.52 3.85 -20.39
N LEU A 42 9.32 3.24 -20.33
CA LEU A 42 8.07 3.98 -20.11
C LEU A 42 8.00 4.54 -18.68
N THR A 43 8.44 3.76 -17.68
CA THR A 43 8.52 4.18 -16.28
C THR A 43 9.49 5.35 -16.10
N GLU A 44 10.68 5.28 -16.71
CA GLU A 44 11.68 6.35 -16.66
C GLU A 44 11.15 7.65 -17.26
N LYS A 45 10.51 7.59 -18.44
CA LYS A 45 9.88 8.77 -19.07
C LYS A 45 8.78 9.38 -18.21
N ALA A 46 8.00 8.57 -17.50
CA ALA A 46 6.99 9.07 -16.58
C ALA A 46 7.60 9.77 -15.37
N MET A 47 8.66 9.19 -14.81
CA MET A 47 9.36 9.74 -13.64
C MET A 47 10.12 11.03 -13.98
N ASN A 48 10.60 11.17 -15.22
CA ASN A 48 11.22 12.40 -15.73
C ASN A 48 10.20 13.50 -16.11
N GLY A 49 8.90 13.19 -16.10
CA GLY A 49 7.84 14.13 -16.50
C GLY A 49 7.64 14.27 -18.01
N ASP A 50 8.27 13.42 -18.82
CA ASP A 50 8.15 13.43 -20.29
C ASP A 50 6.82 12.85 -20.78
N LEU A 51 6.13 12.08 -19.93
CA LEU A 51 4.84 11.47 -20.22
C LEU A 51 3.90 11.60 -19.01
N ASP A 52 2.62 11.83 -19.27
CA ASP A 52 1.57 11.76 -18.25
C ASP A 52 1.53 10.36 -17.63
N LEU A 53 1.47 10.27 -16.30
CA LEU A 53 1.43 9.00 -15.56
C LEU A 53 0.27 8.10 -16.00
N ARG A 54 -0.88 8.68 -16.34
CA ARG A 54 -2.04 7.95 -16.86
C ARG A 54 -1.73 7.34 -18.22
N GLU A 55 -1.10 8.11 -19.12
CA GLU A 55 -0.69 7.59 -20.42
C GLU A 55 0.36 6.49 -20.29
N VAL A 56 1.31 6.63 -19.37
CA VAL A 56 2.34 5.61 -19.11
C VAL A 56 1.72 4.33 -18.60
N TYR A 57 0.78 4.43 -17.66
CA TYR A 57 0.07 3.28 -17.12
C TYR A 57 -0.62 2.47 -18.22
N GLY A 58 -1.40 3.15 -19.08
CA GLY A 58 -2.04 2.53 -20.23
C GLY A 58 -1.06 1.92 -21.23
N LYS A 59 0.02 2.64 -21.56
CA LYS A 59 1.08 2.16 -22.47
C LYS A 59 1.79 0.91 -21.91
N ARG A 60 2.02 0.83 -20.59
CA ARG A 60 2.61 -0.35 -19.92
C ARG A 60 1.68 -1.56 -20.05
N LEU A 61 0.40 -1.41 -19.72
CA LEU A 61 -0.57 -2.51 -19.79
C LEU A 61 -0.83 -2.97 -21.23
N GLN A 62 -0.96 -2.05 -22.18
CA GLN A 62 -1.07 -2.38 -23.61
C GLN A 62 0.16 -3.10 -24.14
N ALA A 63 1.35 -2.74 -23.66
CA ALA A 63 2.58 -3.44 -24.00
C ALA A 63 2.57 -4.85 -23.42
N ILE A 64 2.16 -5.04 -22.16
CA ILE A 64 2.20 -6.34 -21.47
C ILE A 64 1.13 -7.30 -22.01
N ARG A 65 -0.13 -6.84 -22.10
CA ARG A 65 -1.36 -7.64 -22.30
C ARG A 65 -1.43 -8.84 -21.34
N PRO A 66 -1.59 -8.58 -20.02
CA PRO A 66 -1.57 -9.64 -19.03
C PRO A 66 -2.79 -10.56 -19.19
N THR A 67 -2.61 -11.85 -18.96
CA THR A 67 -3.71 -12.81 -18.87
C THR A 67 -4.07 -13.08 -17.41
N ARG A 68 -5.25 -13.64 -17.15
CA ARG A 68 -5.71 -13.94 -15.77
C ARG A 68 -4.80 -14.91 -15.03
N GLY A 69 -4.24 -15.90 -15.73
CA GLY A 69 -3.25 -16.81 -15.15
C GLY A 69 -2.00 -16.08 -14.64
N GLN A 70 -1.59 -15.02 -15.33
CA GLN A 70 -0.45 -14.20 -14.90
C GLN A 70 -0.79 -13.30 -13.72
N LEU A 71 -2.03 -12.81 -13.62
CA LEU A 71 -2.48 -12.08 -12.43
C LEU A 71 -2.37 -12.95 -11.17
N LYS A 72 -2.82 -14.21 -11.24
CA LYS A 72 -2.66 -15.14 -10.13
C LYS A 72 -1.19 -15.36 -9.75
N ALA A 73 -0.29 -15.40 -10.74
CA ALA A 73 1.14 -15.48 -10.45
C ALA A 73 1.67 -14.23 -9.74
N ILE A 74 1.12 -13.04 -10.02
CA ILE A 74 1.45 -11.82 -9.28
C ILE A 74 0.94 -11.87 -7.84
N GLU A 75 -0.27 -12.40 -7.62
CA GLU A 75 -0.80 -12.59 -6.26
C GLU A 75 0.15 -13.43 -5.39
N GLU A 76 0.65 -14.56 -5.93
CA GLU A 76 1.63 -15.39 -5.22
C GLU A 76 2.95 -14.64 -5.00
N ARG A 77 3.43 -13.91 -6.01
CA ARG A 77 4.65 -13.09 -5.85
C ARG A 77 4.50 -12.01 -4.78
N TYR A 78 3.32 -11.38 -4.66
CA TYR A 78 3.09 -10.41 -3.60
C TYR A 78 3.25 -11.02 -2.21
N TRP A 79 2.78 -12.26 -2.05
CA TRP A 79 2.93 -13.00 -0.81
C TRP A 79 4.37 -13.45 -0.55
N ASP A 80 5.04 -14.00 -1.57
CA ASP A 80 6.43 -14.44 -1.43
C ASP A 80 7.38 -13.29 -1.10
N ALA A 81 7.07 -12.09 -1.60
CA ALA A 81 7.80 -10.85 -1.33
C ALA A 81 7.13 -9.96 -0.27
N ILE A 82 6.32 -10.52 0.62
CA ILE A 82 5.68 -9.76 1.71
C ILE A 82 6.74 -9.01 2.54
N VAL A 83 6.46 -7.74 2.85
CA VAL A 83 7.35 -6.96 3.70
C VAL A 83 7.36 -7.56 5.12
N PRO A 84 8.51 -7.67 5.79
CA PRO A 84 8.58 -8.28 7.11
C PRO A 84 7.59 -7.68 8.12
N ASP A 85 7.02 -8.55 8.96
CA ASP A 85 6.04 -8.21 10.02
C ASP A 85 4.67 -7.71 9.52
N THR A 86 4.41 -7.70 8.21
CA THR A 86 3.13 -7.20 7.65
C THR A 86 1.93 -7.94 8.19
N LEU A 87 1.96 -9.28 8.21
CA LEU A 87 0.84 -10.10 8.68
C LEU A 87 0.59 -9.88 10.18
N GLU A 88 1.66 -9.85 10.97
CA GLU A 88 1.62 -9.63 12.42
C GLU A 88 1.06 -8.25 12.77
N VAL A 89 1.48 -7.22 12.03
CA VAL A 89 0.97 -5.84 12.20
C VAL A 89 -0.51 -5.76 11.85
N ILE A 90 -0.95 -6.31 10.71
CA ILE A 90 -2.37 -6.28 10.33
C ILE A 90 -3.23 -7.03 11.35
N ASN A 91 -2.76 -8.19 11.83
CA ASN A 91 -3.45 -8.94 12.88
C ASN A 91 -3.55 -8.14 14.20
N ALA A 92 -2.48 -7.44 14.59
CA ALA A 92 -2.49 -6.58 15.77
C ALA A 92 -3.45 -5.38 15.60
N LEU A 93 -3.51 -4.78 14.41
CA LEU A 93 -4.45 -3.70 14.10
C LEU A 93 -5.91 -4.19 14.21
N HIS A 94 -6.22 -5.37 13.69
CA HIS A 94 -7.55 -5.97 13.85
C HIS A 94 -7.88 -6.28 15.31
N PHE A 95 -6.94 -6.85 16.08
CA PHE A 95 -7.09 -7.07 17.52
C PHE A 95 -7.40 -5.76 18.29
N LEU A 96 -6.80 -4.65 17.84
CA LEU A 96 -7.02 -3.33 18.40
C LEU A 96 -8.30 -2.64 17.90
N ASN A 97 -9.14 -3.33 17.12
CA ASN A 97 -10.37 -2.83 16.50
C ASN A 97 -10.12 -1.68 15.51
N LYS A 98 -9.01 -1.73 14.78
CA LYS A 98 -8.70 -0.78 13.71
C LYS A 98 -9.25 -1.29 12.39
N THR A 99 -9.75 -0.37 11.55
CA THR A 99 -10.21 -0.71 10.22
C THR A 99 -9.05 -0.56 9.25
N VAL A 100 -8.64 -1.66 8.60
CA VAL A 100 -7.54 -1.69 7.66
C VAL A 100 -8.06 -1.62 6.22
N PHE A 101 -7.40 -0.82 5.39
CA PHE A 101 -7.68 -0.63 3.97
C PHE A 101 -6.41 -0.77 3.15
N ILE A 102 -6.56 -1.20 1.89
CA ILE A 102 -5.47 -1.23 0.90
C ILE A 102 -5.87 -0.36 -0.28
N ILE A 103 -5.02 0.60 -0.64
CA ILE A 103 -5.19 1.49 -1.79
C ILE A 103 -3.95 1.37 -2.68
N SER A 104 -4.07 0.69 -3.82
CA SER A 104 -2.95 0.42 -4.71
C SER A 104 -3.16 1.02 -6.11
N GLY A 105 -2.07 1.47 -6.74
CA GLY A 105 -2.04 1.72 -8.19
C GLY A 105 -1.87 0.45 -9.01
N GLY A 106 -1.65 -0.70 -8.36
CA GLY A 106 -1.52 -2.01 -8.99
C GLY A 106 -2.85 -2.62 -9.42
N LEU A 107 -2.79 -3.87 -9.90
CA LEU A 107 -3.92 -4.57 -10.50
C LEU A 107 -4.89 -5.11 -9.45
N ALA A 108 -6.19 -4.91 -9.65
CA ALA A 108 -7.20 -5.20 -8.65
C ALA A 108 -7.29 -6.67 -8.23
N GLU A 109 -7.28 -7.60 -9.19
CA GLU A 109 -7.36 -9.04 -8.89
C GLU A 109 -6.21 -9.52 -7.97
N PRO A 110 -4.92 -9.32 -8.32
CA PRO A 110 -3.80 -9.69 -7.45
C PRO A 110 -3.82 -9.00 -6.08
N VAL A 111 -4.10 -7.69 -6.04
CA VAL A 111 -4.10 -6.92 -4.78
C VAL A 111 -5.23 -7.38 -3.86
N ARG A 112 -6.42 -7.70 -4.40
CA ARG A 112 -7.54 -8.25 -3.62
C ARG A 112 -7.23 -9.63 -3.08
N GLY A 113 -6.63 -10.50 -3.89
CA GLY A 113 -6.21 -11.83 -3.45
C GLY A 113 -5.19 -11.76 -2.31
N PHE A 114 -4.17 -10.91 -2.47
CA PHE A 114 -3.18 -10.64 -1.43
C PHE A 114 -3.81 -10.04 -0.16
N GLY A 115 -4.66 -9.01 -0.29
CA GLY A 115 -5.37 -8.40 0.83
C GLY A 115 -6.25 -9.39 1.60
N LYS A 116 -6.94 -10.29 0.89
CA LYS A 116 -7.74 -11.35 1.52
C LYS A 116 -6.89 -12.29 2.38
N ARG A 117 -5.67 -12.64 1.93
CA ARG A 117 -4.74 -13.48 2.71
C ARG A 117 -4.24 -12.78 3.96
N LEU A 118 -4.16 -11.44 3.94
CA LEU A 118 -3.84 -10.60 5.10
C LEU A 118 -5.04 -10.36 6.03
N GLY A 119 -6.23 -10.84 5.68
CA GLY A 119 -7.46 -10.62 6.45
C GLY A 119 -8.13 -9.28 6.20
N VAL A 120 -7.75 -8.55 5.14
CA VAL A 120 -8.40 -7.29 4.74
C VAL A 120 -9.64 -7.62 3.89
N PRO A 121 -10.84 -7.15 4.27
CA PRO A 121 -12.06 -7.40 3.50
C PRO A 121 -11.97 -6.83 2.07
N PRO A 122 -12.45 -7.53 1.02
CA PRO A 122 -12.39 -7.05 -0.36
C PRO A 122 -13.00 -5.66 -0.58
N GLU A 123 -14.04 -5.31 0.18
CA GLU A 123 -14.68 -3.99 0.17
C GLU A 123 -13.79 -2.86 0.67
N ASN A 124 -12.76 -3.19 1.46
CA ASN A 124 -11.74 -2.26 1.96
C ASN A 124 -10.50 -2.19 1.05
N VAL A 125 -10.52 -2.90 -0.09
CA VAL A 125 -9.45 -2.88 -1.09
C VAL A 125 -9.88 -2.06 -2.31
N ARG A 126 -9.03 -1.13 -2.72
CA ARG A 126 -9.17 -0.36 -3.96
C ARG A 126 -7.88 -0.43 -4.76
N ALA A 127 -8.01 -0.80 -6.02
CA ALA A 127 -6.92 -1.01 -6.96
C ALA A 127 -7.44 -0.83 -8.39
N VAL A 128 -6.56 -0.83 -9.39
CA VAL A 128 -6.95 -0.56 -10.78
C VAL A 128 -7.61 -1.78 -11.40
N GLU A 129 -8.88 -1.62 -11.79
CA GLU A 129 -9.65 -2.66 -12.47
C GLU A 129 -9.18 -2.84 -13.92
N LEU A 130 -9.13 -4.10 -14.36
CA LEU A 130 -8.85 -4.46 -15.75
C LEU A 130 -10.12 -4.98 -16.42
N GLU A 131 -10.35 -4.56 -17.65
CA GLU A 131 -11.40 -5.11 -18.51
C GLU A 131 -10.78 -6.15 -19.47
N TYR A 132 -11.38 -7.33 -19.48
CA TYR A 132 -10.95 -8.46 -20.30
C TYR A 132 -11.94 -8.71 -21.43
N ASN A 133 -11.42 -9.16 -22.57
CA ASN A 133 -12.29 -9.72 -23.61
C ASN A 133 -12.65 -11.15 -23.23
N GLU A 134 -13.88 -11.37 -22.80
CA GLU A 134 -14.40 -12.72 -22.54
C GLU A 134 -14.46 -13.59 -23.82
N LEU A 135 -14.36 -12.98 -25.01
CA LEU A 135 -14.31 -13.65 -26.31
C LEU A 135 -12.88 -13.88 -26.82
N ALA A 136 -11.83 -13.48 -26.08
CA ALA A 136 -10.45 -13.75 -26.46
C ALA A 136 -9.97 -15.09 -25.88
N GLY A 137 -9.61 -16.01 -26.78
CA GLY A 137 -9.25 -17.40 -26.49
C GLY A 137 -10.02 -18.36 -27.40
N ASP A 138 -9.72 -19.66 -27.35
CA ASP A 138 -10.46 -20.69 -28.08
C ASP A 138 -11.85 -20.89 -27.44
N TRP A 139 -12.77 -19.95 -27.68
CA TRP A 139 -14.08 -19.82 -27.01
C TRP A 139 -15.00 -21.06 -27.14
N TRP A 140 -14.70 -22.00 -28.04
CA TRP A 140 -15.38 -23.30 -28.14
C TRP A 140 -14.95 -24.33 -27.07
N ARG A 141 -13.95 -24.03 -26.22
CA ARG A 141 -13.45 -24.91 -25.16
C ARG A 141 -13.75 -24.41 -23.74
N TYR A 142 -14.90 -23.77 -23.52
CA TYR A 142 -15.23 -23.13 -22.23
C TYR A 142 -15.25 -24.06 -21.00
N TYR A 143 -15.36 -25.38 -21.21
CA TYR A 143 -15.33 -26.39 -20.14
C TYR A 143 -13.93 -26.73 -19.61
N GLU A 144 -12.86 -26.26 -20.28
CA GLU A 144 -11.48 -26.50 -19.86
C GLU A 144 -10.96 -25.33 -18.99
N PRO A 145 -10.54 -25.56 -17.72
CA PRO A 145 -10.01 -24.52 -16.84
C PRO A 145 -8.79 -23.76 -17.40
N SER A 146 -8.05 -24.37 -18.33
CA SER A 146 -6.91 -23.79 -19.04
C SER A 146 -7.30 -22.67 -20.02
N VAL A 147 -8.56 -22.60 -20.46
CA VAL A 147 -9.00 -21.67 -21.52
C VAL A 147 -9.32 -20.29 -20.95
N ARG A 148 -9.84 -20.21 -19.71
CA ARG A 148 -10.02 -18.93 -18.98
C ARG A 148 -8.67 -18.23 -18.67
N ALA A 149 -7.56 -18.97 -18.70
CA ALA A 149 -6.23 -18.41 -18.52
C ALA A 149 -5.71 -17.63 -19.75
N ASN A 150 -6.39 -17.71 -20.90
CA ASN A 150 -6.03 -17.05 -22.16
C ASN A 150 -6.86 -15.79 -22.48
N GLU A 151 -7.76 -15.38 -21.60
CA GLU A 151 -8.48 -14.11 -21.74
C GLU A 151 -7.48 -12.95 -21.85
N THR A 152 -7.61 -12.17 -22.93
CA THR A 152 -6.65 -11.13 -23.30
C THR A 152 -7.17 -9.76 -22.89
N TYR A 153 -6.27 -8.94 -22.32
CA TYR A 153 -6.52 -7.53 -21.95
C TYR A 153 -7.19 -6.74 -23.08
N MET A 154 -8.29 -6.02 -22.76
CA MET A 154 -8.92 -5.03 -23.66
C MET A 154 -8.62 -3.60 -23.23
N ALA A 155 -8.92 -3.28 -21.98
CA ALA A 155 -8.85 -1.92 -21.43
C ALA A 155 -8.62 -1.98 -19.91
N TYR A 156 -8.36 -0.85 -19.26
CA TYR A 156 -8.40 -0.71 -17.80
C TYR A 156 -9.46 0.32 -17.44
N GLY A 157 -10.06 0.19 -16.26
CA GLY A 157 -11.01 1.17 -15.75
C GLY A 157 -10.30 2.50 -15.52
N GLU A 158 -10.62 3.52 -16.32
CA GLU A 158 -10.12 4.87 -16.08
C GLU A 158 -10.64 5.39 -14.73
N GLY A 159 -9.74 5.74 -13.82
CA GLY A 159 -10.13 6.14 -12.47
C GLY A 159 -9.04 6.87 -11.70
N PRO A 160 -9.36 7.40 -10.50
CA PRO A 160 -8.43 8.22 -9.71
C PRO A 160 -7.07 7.54 -9.50
N LEU A 161 -7.05 6.23 -9.27
CA LEU A 161 -5.84 5.43 -9.00
C LEU A 161 -4.84 5.36 -10.17
N THR A 162 -5.24 5.78 -11.37
CA THR A 162 -4.35 5.89 -12.54
C THR A 162 -3.68 7.26 -12.64
N MET A 163 -3.93 8.17 -11.69
CA MET A 163 -3.30 9.50 -11.61
C MET A 163 -2.56 9.70 -10.28
N SER A 164 -1.56 10.58 -10.28
CA SER A 164 -0.79 10.93 -9.06
C SER A 164 -1.64 11.53 -7.93
N SER A 165 -2.85 12.02 -8.20
CA SER A 165 -3.73 12.68 -7.23
C SER A 165 -4.96 11.85 -6.83
N GLY A 166 -4.97 10.54 -7.10
CA GLY A 166 -6.17 9.69 -6.92
C GLY A 166 -6.44 9.20 -5.51
N LYS A 167 -5.39 8.83 -4.77
CA LYS A 167 -5.51 8.22 -3.44
C LYS A 167 -6.30 9.08 -2.44
N PRO A 168 -6.19 10.44 -2.42
CA PRO A 168 -7.03 11.27 -1.55
C PRO A 168 -8.54 11.07 -1.71
N ALA A 169 -9.01 10.96 -2.96
CA ALA A 169 -10.44 10.75 -3.24
C ALA A 169 -10.89 9.35 -2.79
N ILE A 170 -10.03 8.34 -2.98
CA ILE A 170 -10.31 6.96 -2.57
C ILE A 170 -10.29 6.81 -1.05
N VAL A 171 -9.40 7.50 -0.34
CA VAL A 171 -9.43 7.59 1.13
C VAL A 171 -10.77 8.14 1.61
N ALA A 172 -11.27 9.21 0.99
CA ALA A 172 -12.56 9.79 1.35
C ALA A 172 -13.73 8.83 1.06
N GLU A 173 -13.72 8.16 -0.10
CA GLU A 173 -14.73 7.15 -0.48
C GLU A 173 -14.74 5.98 0.52
N LEU A 174 -13.58 5.39 0.81
CA LEU A 174 -13.45 4.23 1.69
C LEU A 174 -13.72 4.58 3.15
N ALA A 175 -13.34 5.77 3.61
CA ALA A 175 -13.71 6.23 4.94
C ALA A 175 -15.24 6.33 5.05
N GLY A 176 -15.91 6.87 4.03
CA GLY A 176 -17.36 7.10 4.04
C GLY A 176 -17.78 7.86 5.30
N ASP A 177 -18.80 7.35 5.99
CA ASP A 177 -19.31 7.93 7.25
C ASP A 177 -18.55 7.44 8.49
N ARG A 178 -17.50 6.61 8.34
CA ARG A 178 -16.73 6.10 9.48
C ARG A 178 -15.99 7.25 10.15
N HIS A 179 -16.24 7.41 11.44
CA HIS A 179 -15.54 8.37 12.29
C HIS A 179 -14.18 7.81 12.75
N GLY A 180 -13.30 8.73 13.13
CA GLY A 180 -11.98 8.39 13.68
C GLY A 180 -10.84 8.96 12.86
N ARG A 181 -9.64 8.91 13.44
CA ARG A 181 -8.43 9.46 12.81
C ARG A 181 -7.92 8.52 11.72
N ARG A 182 -7.42 9.10 10.64
CA ARG A 182 -6.99 8.42 9.42
C ARG A 182 -5.48 8.45 9.30
N LEU A 183 -4.88 7.29 9.11
CA LEU A 183 -3.45 7.11 8.86
C LEU A 183 -3.25 6.56 7.46
N MET A 184 -2.42 7.20 6.64
CA MET A 184 -1.95 6.63 5.37
C MET A 184 -0.48 6.20 5.49
N VAL A 185 -0.14 5.03 4.94
CA VAL A 185 1.23 4.51 4.87
C VAL A 185 1.54 4.14 3.42
N GLY A 186 2.63 4.67 2.87
CA GLY A 186 3.06 4.35 1.51
C GLY A 186 4.41 4.97 1.15
N ASP A 187 5.06 4.48 0.10
CA ASP A 187 6.38 4.96 -0.35
C ASP A 187 6.28 6.07 -1.42
N GLY A 188 5.11 6.21 -2.05
CA GLY A 188 4.91 6.96 -3.28
C GLY A 188 4.51 8.42 -3.13
N ALA A 189 4.66 9.18 -4.22
CA ALA A 189 4.20 10.57 -4.29
C ALA A 189 2.67 10.69 -4.28
N SER A 190 1.95 9.67 -4.76
CA SER A 190 0.48 9.62 -4.70
C SER A 190 -0.04 9.40 -3.28
N ASP A 191 0.73 8.71 -2.43
CA ASP A 191 0.45 8.54 -1.01
C ASP A 191 0.69 9.86 -0.25
N LEU A 192 1.83 10.50 -0.52
CA LEU A 192 2.14 11.84 0.02
C LEU A 192 1.06 12.88 -0.31
N ALA A 193 0.40 12.76 -1.47
CA ALA A 193 -0.69 13.66 -1.84
C ALA A 193 -1.87 13.62 -0.85
N THR A 194 -2.05 12.52 -0.09
CA THR A 194 -3.09 12.42 0.95
C THR A 194 -2.85 13.38 2.11
N GLN A 195 -1.58 13.64 2.46
CA GLN A 195 -1.19 14.65 3.44
C GLN A 195 -1.50 16.05 2.93
N THR A 196 -1.10 16.36 1.69
CA THR A 196 -1.27 17.69 1.08
C THR A 196 -2.75 18.03 0.89
N ALA A 197 -3.56 17.04 0.48
CA ALA A 197 -5.00 17.18 0.34
C ALA A 197 -5.76 17.15 1.67
N LYS A 198 -5.07 16.90 2.79
CA LYS A 198 -5.67 16.72 4.13
C LYS A 198 -6.79 15.67 4.15
N SER A 199 -6.64 14.61 3.35
CA SER A 199 -7.60 13.49 3.36
C SER A 199 -7.33 12.53 4.54
N VAL A 200 -6.13 12.59 5.11
CA VAL A 200 -5.71 11.86 6.32
C VAL A 200 -5.18 12.80 7.39
N ASP A 201 -5.21 12.34 8.64
CA ASP A 201 -4.67 13.08 9.80
C ASP A 201 -3.15 12.92 9.94
N LEU A 202 -2.61 11.82 9.41
CA LEU A 202 -1.18 11.58 9.32
C LEU A 202 -0.87 10.74 8.08
N PHE A 203 0.19 11.11 7.39
CA PHE A 203 0.83 10.27 6.38
C PHE A 203 2.22 9.85 6.88
N VAL A 204 2.54 8.57 6.70
CA VAL A 204 3.84 7.98 7.00
C VAL A 204 4.47 7.51 5.70
N GLY A 205 5.56 8.16 5.32
CA GLY A 205 6.38 7.71 4.21
C GLY A 205 7.13 6.42 4.58
N PHE A 206 6.90 5.35 3.83
CA PHE A 206 7.56 4.07 4.03
C PHE A 206 8.74 3.91 3.06
N GLY A 207 9.95 4.02 3.59
CA GLY A 207 11.20 3.88 2.85
C GLY A 207 11.90 2.53 3.03
N GLY A 208 11.23 1.55 3.64
CA GLY A 208 11.81 0.24 3.94
C GLY A 208 12.15 -0.62 2.72
N VAL A 209 11.49 -0.37 1.59
CA VAL A 209 11.73 -1.06 0.31
C VAL A 209 12.33 -0.08 -0.71
N VAL A 210 11.64 1.02 -1.01
CA VAL A 210 12.13 2.10 -1.87
C VAL A 210 12.09 3.43 -1.12
N ALA A 211 13.26 4.02 -0.86
CA ALA A 211 13.34 5.35 -0.25
C ALA A 211 13.26 6.44 -1.33
N ARG A 212 12.07 7.02 -1.54
CA ARG A 212 11.88 8.12 -2.49
C ARG A 212 12.23 9.46 -1.87
N GLU A 213 13.18 10.18 -2.47
CA GLU A 213 13.69 11.45 -1.92
C GLU A 213 12.59 12.48 -1.65
N LYS A 214 11.67 12.65 -2.60
CA LYS A 214 10.56 13.60 -2.47
C LYS A 214 9.68 13.27 -1.26
N VAL A 215 9.41 11.99 -1.02
CA VAL A 215 8.57 11.54 0.10
C VAL A 215 9.32 11.68 1.41
N ARG A 216 10.59 11.28 1.45
CA ARG A 216 11.48 11.47 2.61
C ARG A 216 11.56 12.93 3.04
N ALA A 217 11.65 13.85 2.09
CA ALA A 217 11.77 15.28 2.35
C ALA A 217 10.46 15.93 2.81
N GLN A 218 9.29 15.38 2.47
CA GLN A 218 7.99 16.06 2.66
C GLN A 218 7.03 15.38 3.65
N ALA A 219 7.22 14.09 3.93
CA ALA A 219 6.39 13.37 4.88
C ALA A 219 6.68 13.84 6.32
N ASP A 220 5.63 14.06 7.11
CA ASP A 220 5.77 14.44 8.53
C ASP A 220 6.50 13.35 9.32
N VAL A 221 6.23 12.08 8.97
CA VAL A 221 6.88 10.89 9.52
C VAL A 221 7.41 10.03 8.38
N PHE A 222 8.64 9.54 8.51
CA PHE A 222 9.29 8.68 7.53
C PHE A 222 10.02 7.52 8.19
N VAL A 223 9.78 6.29 7.75
CA VAL A 223 10.38 5.07 8.31
C VAL A 223 11.30 4.41 7.29
N VAL A 224 12.57 4.15 7.63
CA VAL A 224 13.53 3.47 6.74
C VAL A 224 13.71 1.98 7.02
N ALA A 225 13.11 1.43 8.08
CA ALA A 225 13.22 0.00 8.38
C ALA A 225 12.54 -0.85 7.29
N ASN A 226 13.22 -1.92 6.84
CA ASN A 226 12.62 -2.98 6.02
C ASN A 226 11.73 -3.90 6.89
N SER A 227 10.71 -3.32 7.50
CA SER A 227 9.74 -3.99 8.37
C SER A 227 8.54 -3.07 8.56
N LEU A 228 7.34 -3.63 8.58
CA LEU A 228 6.11 -2.88 8.86
C LEU A 228 5.92 -2.64 10.38
N ALA A 229 6.70 -3.30 11.24
CA ALA A 229 6.53 -3.22 12.69
C ALA A 229 6.50 -1.78 13.25
N PRO A 230 7.33 -0.81 12.80
CA PRO A 230 7.27 0.58 13.28
C PRO A 230 5.93 1.27 13.06
N ILE A 231 5.12 0.80 12.11
CA ILE A 231 3.80 1.37 11.85
C ILE A 231 2.83 1.11 13.00
N LEU A 232 2.99 0.00 13.72
CA LEU A 232 2.08 -0.37 14.80
C LEU A 232 2.07 0.63 15.97
N PRO A 233 3.21 1.04 16.58
CA PRO A 233 3.20 2.08 17.60
C PRO A 233 2.74 3.45 17.08
N ILE A 234 3.06 3.79 15.83
CA ILE A 234 2.57 5.02 15.18
C ILE A 234 1.04 5.02 15.11
N ALA A 235 0.44 3.93 14.63
CA ALA A 235 -1.01 3.78 14.44
C ALA A 235 -1.78 3.65 15.76
N ALA A 236 -1.23 2.87 16.70
CA ALA A 236 -1.95 2.45 17.90
C ALA A 236 -1.66 3.33 19.11
N GLY A 237 -0.51 4.02 19.15
CA GLY A 237 -0.08 4.84 20.27
C GLY A 237 0.06 4.06 21.59
N ALA A 238 0.32 4.77 22.69
CA ALA A 238 0.50 4.17 24.01
C ALA A 238 -0.76 3.43 24.51
N SER A 239 -1.96 3.92 24.18
CA SER A 239 -3.21 3.26 24.56
C SER A 239 -3.41 1.92 23.87
N GLY A 240 -2.98 1.81 22.60
CA GLY A 240 -2.93 0.53 21.90
C GLY A 240 -1.89 -0.41 22.50
N TYR A 241 -0.71 0.11 22.88
CA TYR A 241 0.31 -0.68 23.54
C TYR A 241 -0.21 -1.33 24.84
N SER A 242 -0.88 -0.56 25.70
CA SER A 242 -1.45 -1.08 26.95
C SER A 242 -2.44 -2.24 26.73
N ARG A 243 -3.08 -2.32 25.57
CA ARG A 243 -4.03 -3.39 25.23
C ARG A 243 -3.35 -4.65 24.69
N VAL A 244 -2.13 -4.56 24.15
CA VAL A 244 -1.42 -5.72 23.60
C VAL A 244 -0.52 -6.43 24.61
N ILE A 245 -0.23 -5.81 25.77
CA ILE A 245 0.58 -6.42 26.83
C ILE A 245 -0.03 -7.77 27.24
N GLY A 246 0.79 -8.81 27.26
CA GLY A 246 0.39 -10.19 27.60
C GLY A 246 -0.34 -10.92 26.47
N THR A 247 -0.49 -10.32 25.29
CA THR A 247 -1.09 -10.95 24.10
C THR A 247 0.01 -11.36 23.11
N PRO A 248 -0.29 -12.25 22.12
CA PRO A 248 0.64 -12.57 21.05
C PRO A 248 1.12 -11.35 20.23
N HIS A 249 0.39 -10.22 20.27
CA HIS A 249 0.72 -9.01 19.52
C HIS A 249 1.75 -8.11 20.23
N GLN A 250 2.11 -8.41 21.48
CA GLN A 250 3.09 -7.61 22.21
C GLN A 250 4.45 -7.61 21.50
N ALA A 251 4.93 -8.78 21.05
CA ALA A 251 6.27 -8.91 20.49
C ALA A 251 6.49 -8.06 19.22
N VAL A 252 5.50 -8.02 18.32
CA VAL A 252 5.58 -7.16 17.11
C VAL A 252 5.47 -5.68 17.47
N PHE A 253 4.72 -5.33 18.52
CA PHE A 253 4.63 -3.95 19.00
C PHE A 253 5.96 -3.49 19.62
N ASP A 254 6.57 -4.32 20.48
CA ASP A 254 7.88 -4.05 21.09
C ASP A 254 8.96 -3.88 20.01
N LYS A 255 9.00 -4.79 19.04
CA LYS A 255 9.87 -4.68 17.86
C LYS A 255 9.62 -3.38 17.10
N GLY A 256 8.37 -2.99 16.94
CA GLY A 256 7.98 -1.75 16.30
C GLY A 256 8.50 -0.51 17.02
N ILE A 257 8.38 -0.45 18.34
CA ILE A 257 8.91 0.66 19.17
C ILE A 257 10.43 0.74 19.00
N ALA A 258 11.13 -0.39 19.13
CA ALA A 258 12.59 -0.45 19.00
C ALA A 258 13.06 0.03 17.63
N LEU A 259 12.49 -0.49 16.55
CA LEU A 259 12.84 -0.09 15.18
C LEU A 259 12.47 1.37 14.91
N ALA A 260 11.34 1.86 15.43
CA ALA A 260 10.96 3.26 15.27
C ALA A 260 11.97 4.22 15.90
N ARG A 261 12.57 3.88 17.05
CA ARG A 261 13.62 4.71 17.67
C ARG A 261 14.84 4.91 16.75
N GLU A 262 15.21 3.87 16.02
CA GLU A 262 16.42 3.86 15.18
C GLU A 262 16.18 4.38 13.76
N THR A 263 14.99 4.13 13.21
CA THR A 263 14.73 4.25 11.77
C THR A 263 13.62 5.23 11.40
N MET A 264 12.92 5.79 12.39
CA MET A 264 11.85 6.76 12.15
C MET A 264 12.36 8.19 12.27
N ASN A 265 12.22 8.94 11.20
CA ASN A 265 12.32 10.39 11.22
C ASN A 265 10.93 11.01 11.45
N ILE A 266 10.85 12.00 12.33
CA ILE A 266 9.64 12.81 12.53
C ILE A 266 10.10 14.25 12.38
N GLN A 267 9.58 14.96 11.37
CA GLN A 267 10.04 16.31 11.05
C GLN A 267 9.50 17.36 12.03
N PRO A 268 8.20 17.39 12.38
CA PRO A 268 7.69 18.39 13.32
C PRO A 268 8.19 18.09 14.74
N ALA A 269 8.86 19.07 15.37
CA ALA A 269 9.49 18.89 16.67
C ALA A 269 8.48 18.59 17.80
N ASP A 270 7.30 19.21 17.72
CA ASP A 270 6.19 18.97 18.63
C ASP A 270 5.62 17.55 18.49
N MET A 271 5.52 17.04 17.26
CA MET A 271 5.10 15.68 16.97
C MET A 271 6.14 14.65 17.45
N ARG A 272 7.43 14.94 17.29
CA ARG A 272 8.52 14.12 17.84
C ARG A 272 8.44 14.05 19.36
N GLN A 273 8.31 15.20 20.02
CA GLN A 273 8.15 15.25 21.48
C GLN A 273 6.89 14.50 21.94
N ALA A 274 5.78 14.62 21.20
CA ALA A 274 4.56 13.87 21.49
C ALA A 274 4.74 12.36 21.39
N TYR A 275 5.48 11.88 20.38
CA TYR A 275 5.82 10.45 20.22
C TYR A 275 6.72 9.95 21.34
N ASP A 276 7.80 10.68 21.63
CA ASP A 276 8.77 10.31 22.66
C ASP A 276 8.11 10.26 24.06
N ASN A 277 7.20 11.19 24.34
CA ASN A 277 6.41 11.20 25.57
C ASN A 277 5.41 10.02 25.67
N ALA A 278 4.95 9.50 24.53
CA ALA A 278 4.08 8.32 24.51
C ALA A 278 4.85 7.03 24.75
N PHE A 279 6.15 7.01 24.43
CA PHE A 279 7.04 5.85 24.61
C PHE A 279 8.34 6.22 25.36
N PRO A 280 8.26 6.71 26.61
CA PRO A 280 9.40 7.35 27.29
C PRO A 280 10.47 6.36 27.80
N ASN A 281 10.12 5.10 28.07
CA ASN A 281 10.98 4.13 28.79
C ASN A 281 10.90 2.68 28.25
N MET A 282 10.62 2.49 26.95
CA MET A 282 10.47 1.15 26.32
C MET A 282 11.48 0.90 25.22
#